data_AF-A0A927KJW2-F1
#
_entry.id   AF-A0A927KJW2-F1
#
_cell.length_a   1.000
_cell.length_b   1.000
_cell.length_c   1.000
_cell.angle_alpha   90.00
_cell.angle_beta   90.00
_cell.angle_gamma   90.00
#
_symmetry.space_group_name_H-M   'P 1'
#
loop_
_entity.id
_entity.type
_entity.pdbx_description
1 polymer ?
#
loop_
_entity_poly.entity_id
_entity_poly.type
_entity_poly.pdbx_seq_one_letter_code
_entity_poly.pdbx_strand_id
1 'polypeptide(L)'
;MHLQPVVRRALLAAHASQGHTLRRTRGGFAGLPAQVRTSAPVQVETFTRRAVNWLREAALAEFDSPTFPSAVTLNARGVAEAERLRAADQAKAGAA
;
A
#
# COMPACT_ATOMS: atom_id res chain seq x y z
N MET A 1 7.04 11.88 -9.97
CA MET A 1 7.15 10.51 -10.53
C MET A 1 5.80 10.16 -11.15
N HIS A 2 5.76 9.50 -12.31
CA HIS A 2 4.52 8.92 -12.82
C HIS A 2 4.43 7.46 -12.35
N LEU A 3 3.67 7.21 -11.27
CA LEU A 3 3.45 5.86 -10.78
C LEU A 3 2.42 5.16 -11.66
N GLN A 4 2.68 3.90 -12.02
CA GLN A 4 1.68 3.08 -12.68
C GLN A 4 0.43 2.95 -11.79
N PRO A 5 -0.79 2.85 -12.36
CA PRO A 5 -2.02 2.82 -11.57
C PRO A 5 -2.06 1.73 -10.51
N VAL A 6 -1.51 0.54 -10.78
CA VAL A 6 -1.45 -0.55 -9.81
C VAL A 6 -0.49 -0.27 -8.65
N VAL A 7 0.64 0.38 -8.92
CA VAL A 7 1.63 0.76 -7.90
C VAL A 7 1.07 1.87 -7.02
N ARG A 8 0.37 2.83 -7.62
CA ARG A 8 -0.36 3.88 -6.90
C ARG A 8 -1.39 3.29 -5.93
N ARG A 9 -2.19 2.32 -6.39
CA ARG A 9 -3.16 1.62 -5.52
C ARG A 9 -2.49 0.83 -4.41
N ALA A 10 -1.42 0.10 -4.72
CA ALA A 10 -0.64 -0.64 -3.72
C ALA A 10 -0.04 0.31 -2.65
N LEU A 11 0.45 1.47 -3.06
CA LEU A 11 0.98 2.49 -2.16
C LEU A 11 -0.10 3.04 -1.22
N LEU A 12 -1.27 3.39 -1.76
CA LEU A 12 -2.39 3.90 -0.97
C LEU A 12 -2.96 2.84 -0.02
N ALA A 13 -3.07 1.59 -0.48
CA ALA A 13 -3.52 0.48 0.33
C ALA A 13 -2.53 0.15 1.46
N ALA A 14 -1.22 0.18 1.17
CA ALA A 14 -0.19 0.04 2.18
C ALA A 14 -0.24 1.20 3.17
N HIS A 15 -0.44 2.44 2.72
CA HIS A 15 -0.55 3.58 3.63
C HIS A 15 -1.77 3.46 4.56
N ALA A 16 -2.90 2.97 4.07
CA ALA A 16 -4.12 2.79 4.86
C ALA A 16 -4.09 1.57 5.80
N SER A 17 -3.12 0.67 5.64
CA SER A 17 -3.01 -0.53 6.46
C SER A 17 -2.30 -0.27 7.78
N GLN A 18 -2.51 -1.19 8.73
CA GLN A 18 -1.84 -1.13 10.02
C GLN A 18 -0.31 -1.15 9.85
N GLY A 19 0.36 -0.15 10.42
CA GLY A 19 1.82 -0.03 10.36
C GLY A 19 2.37 0.19 8.94
N HIS A 20 1.55 0.75 8.05
CA HIS A 20 1.91 1.01 6.65
C HIS A 20 2.47 -0.21 5.90
N THR A 21 1.95 -1.39 6.22
CA THR A 21 2.53 -2.69 5.85
C THR A 21 1.55 -3.54 5.05
N LEU A 22 2.02 -4.14 3.95
CA LEU A 22 1.31 -5.23 3.25
C LEU A 22 1.90 -6.57 3.67
N ARG A 23 1.07 -7.48 4.16
CA ARG A 23 1.49 -8.83 4.56
C ARG A 23 1.22 -9.83 3.46
N ARG A 24 2.12 -10.81 3.33
CA ARG A 24 1.97 -11.91 2.39
C ARG A 24 0.85 -12.84 2.84
N THR A 25 -0.03 -13.17 1.91
CA THR A 25 -1.14 -14.11 2.04
C THR A 25 -1.04 -15.15 0.92
N ARG A 26 -1.92 -16.16 0.92
CA ARG A 26 -1.98 -17.14 -0.18
C ARG A 26 -2.23 -16.50 -1.56
N GLY A 27 -2.93 -15.36 -1.60
CA GLY A 27 -3.29 -14.66 -2.83
C GLY A 27 -2.34 -13.54 -3.26
N GLY A 28 -1.30 -13.24 -2.48
CA GLY A 28 -0.39 -12.12 -2.77
C GLY A 28 -0.01 -11.34 -1.52
N PHE A 29 -0.03 -10.01 -1.59
CA PHE A 29 0.23 -9.10 -0.47
C PHE A 29 -1.02 -8.27 -0.20
N ALA A 30 -1.49 -8.24 1.04
CA ALA A 30 -2.68 -7.48 1.43
C ALA A 30 -2.40 -6.62 2.65
N GLY A 31 -3.00 -5.45 2.68
CA GLY A 31 -3.00 -4.58 3.86
C GLY A 31 -4.14 -5.00 4.78
N LEU A 32 -3.82 -5.25 6.05
CA LEU A 32 -4.87 -5.34 7.08
C LEU A 32 -5.30 -3.92 7.44
N PRO A 33 -6.61 -3.60 7.43
CA PRO A 33 -7.07 -2.27 7.78
C PRO A 33 -6.69 -1.94 9.22
N ALA A 34 -6.29 -0.68 9.45
CA ALA A 34 -5.85 -0.22 10.76
C ALA A 34 -6.95 -0.33 11.84
N GLN A 35 -8.22 -0.31 11.45
CA GLN A 35 -9.34 -0.48 12.37
C GLN A 35 -10.49 -1.23 11.71
N VAL A 36 -10.89 -2.35 12.32
CA VAL A 36 -12.12 -3.08 11.97
C VAL A 36 -13.13 -2.84 13.09
N ARG A 37 -14.23 -2.15 12.79
CA ARG A 37 -15.28 -1.78 13.78
C ARG A 37 -16.56 -2.62 13.63
N THR A 38 -16.59 -3.54 12.68
CA THR A 38 -17.75 -4.35 12.34
C THR A 38 -17.39 -5.82 12.35
N SER A 39 -18.36 -6.67 12.69
CA SER A 39 -18.27 -8.13 12.56
C SER A 39 -18.51 -8.62 11.12
N ALA A 40 -18.83 -7.72 10.18
CA ALA A 40 -19.03 -8.06 8.78
C ALA A 40 -17.71 -8.40 8.07
N PRO A 41 -17.74 -9.21 6.98
CA PRO A 41 -16.57 -9.49 6.16
C PRO A 41 -15.91 -8.22 5.66
N VAL A 42 -14.61 -8.11 5.91
CA VAL A 42 -13.80 -6.97 5.45
C VAL A 42 -13.18 -7.31 4.10
N GLN A 43 -13.46 -6.49 3.09
CA GLN A 43 -12.82 -6.61 1.79
C GLN A 43 -11.45 -5.94 1.84
N VAL A 44 -10.42 -6.69 1.48
CA VAL A 44 -9.04 -6.19 1.37
C VAL A 44 -8.54 -6.42 -0.05
N GLU A 45 -7.91 -5.41 -0.64
CA GLU A 45 -7.29 -5.56 -1.96
C GLU A 45 -5.98 -6.34 -1.83
N THR A 46 -5.80 -7.30 -2.72
CA THR A 46 -4.58 -8.12 -2.83
C THR A 46 -3.73 -7.65 -4.00
N PHE A 47 -2.43 -7.52 -3.76
CA PHE A 47 -1.44 -7.12 -4.74
C PHE A 47 -0.47 -8.26 -5.04
N THR A 48 -0.10 -8.40 -6.30
CA THR A 48 0.87 -9.43 -6.71
C THR A 48 2.27 -9.07 -6.25
N ARG A 49 3.15 -10.08 -6.21
CA ARG A 49 4.59 -9.87 -5.93
C ARG A 49 5.22 -8.83 -6.85
N ARG A 50 4.81 -8.80 -8.12
CA ARG A 50 5.31 -7.86 -9.12
C ARG A 50 4.97 -6.41 -8.77
N ALA A 51 3.72 -6.14 -8.37
CA ALA A 51 3.31 -4.80 -7.97
C ALA A 51 4.09 -4.29 -6.75
N VAL A 52 4.34 -5.19 -5.79
CA VAL A 52 5.13 -4.87 -4.59
C VAL A 52 6.62 -4.67 -4.92
N ASN A 53 7.18 -5.44 -5.84
CA ASN A 53 8.55 -5.20 -6.30
C ASN A 53 8.71 -3.83 -6.95
N TRP A 54 7.72 -3.36 -7.72
CA TRP A 54 7.74 -2.01 -8.27
C TRP A 54 7.72 -0.91 -7.20
N LEU A 55 7.05 -1.11 -6.06
CA LEU A 55 7.14 -0.18 -4.92
C LEU A 55 8.56 -0.12 -4.35
N ARG A 56 9.22 -1.28 -4.26
CA ARG A 56 10.62 -1.36 -3.81
C ARG A 56 11.59 -0.74 -4.80
N GLU A 57 11.42 -1.02 -6.09
CA GLU A 57 12.23 -0.42 -7.18
C GLU A 57 12.08 1.10 -7.22
N ALA A 58 10.91 1.63 -6.89
CA ALA A 58 10.66 3.05 -6.71
C ALA A 58 11.23 3.62 -5.39
N ALA A 59 11.88 2.81 -4.56
CA ALA A 59 12.42 3.15 -3.24
C ALA A 59 11.37 3.70 -2.25
N LEU A 60 10.11 3.24 -2.37
CA LEU A 60 8.99 3.66 -1.51
C LEU A 60 8.68 2.66 -0.39
N ALA A 61 9.17 1.43 -0.50
CA ALA A 61 8.88 0.36 0.45
C ALA A 61 10.06 -0.61 0.58
N GLU A 62 10.13 -1.27 1.73
CA GLU A 62 11.18 -2.23 2.06
C GLU A 62 10.57 -3.57 2.47
N PHE A 63 11.27 -4.66 2.13
CA PHE A 63 10.91 -5.99 2.59
C PHE A 63 11.46 -6.24 3.98
N ASP A 64 10.72 -7.00 4.77
CA ASP A 64 11.18 -7.53 6.05
C ASP A 64 12.37 -8.49 5.90
N SER A 65 12.38 -9.30 4.84
CA SER A 65 13.45 -10.25 4.52
C SER A 65 13.80 -10.19 3.03
N PRO A 66 15.11 -10.20 2.67
CA PRO A 66 15.54 -10.16 1.27
C PRO A 66 15.19 -11.45 0.51
N THR A 67 15.20 -12.60 1.18
CA THR A 67 15.10 -13.93 0.53
C THR A 67 13.67 -14.47 0.56
N PHE A 68 13.00 -14.35 1.71
CA PHE A 68 11.63 -14.85 1.91
C PHE A 68 10.76 -13.77 2.53
N PRO A 69 10.40 -12.74 1.76
CA PRO A 69 9.62 -11.64 2.26
C PRO A 69 8.24 -12.10 2.70
N SER A 70 7.93 -11.81 3.96
CA SER A 70 6.62 -12.04 4.56
C SER A 70 5.79 -10.75 4.61
N ALA A 71 6.45 -9.60 4.51
CA ALA A 71 5.82 -8.29 4.53
C ALA A 71 6.59 -7.26 3.69
N VAL A 72 5.88 -6.22 3.24
CA VAL A 72 6.48 -4.98 2.75
C VAL A 72 5.99 -3.83 3.59
N THR A 73 6.87 -2.95 4.02
CA THR A 73 6.54 -1.77 4.83
C THR A 73 6.93 -0.52 4.06
N LEU A 74 6.06 0.49 4.04
CA LEU A 74 6.41 1.79 3.47
C LEU A 74 7.50 2.45 4.31
N ASN A 75 8.50 3.01 3.64
CA ASN A 75 9.48 3.88 4.30
C ASN A 75 8.93 5.32 4.38
N ALA A 76 9.68 6.23 5.00
CA ALA A 76 9.28 7.64 5.15
C ALA A 76 8.96 8.33 3.80
N ARG A 77 9.67 7.97 2.73
CA ARG A 77 9.41 8.51 1.38
C ARG A 77 8.10 7.97 0.81
N GLY A 78 7.84 6.68 0.99
CA GLY A 78 6.58 6.05 0.63
C GLY A 78 5.39 6.68 1.33
N VAL A 79 5.49 6.92 2.64
CA VAL A 79 4.44 7.59 3.42
C VAL A 79 4.20 9.00 2.88
N ALA A 80 5.25 9.81 2.72
CA ALA A 80 5.12 11.18 2.20
C ALA A 80 4.58 11.25 0.76
N GLU A 81 4.88 10.26 -0.09
CA GLU A 81 4.28 10.16 -1.43
C GLU A 81 2.80 9.78 -1.36
N ALA A 82 2.43 8.83 -0.49
CA ALA A 82 1.04 8.44 -0.30
C ALA A 82 0.18 9.59 0.22
N GLU A 83 0.68 10.38 1.17
CA GLU A 83 0.00 11.57 1.69
C GLU A 83 -0.23 12.62 0.59
N ARG A 84 0.79 12.90 -0.22
CA ARG A 84 0.67 13.81 -1.38
C ARG A 84 -0.39 13.35 -2.36
N LEU A 85 -0.46 12.04 -2.65
CA LEU A 85 -1.47 11.48 -3.53
C LEU A 85 -2.89 11.56 -2.93
N ARG A 86 -3.04 11.31 -1.63
CA ARG A 86 -4.34 11.46 -0.93
C ARG A 86 -4.81 12.90 -0.92
N ALA A 87 -3.91 13.86 -0.68
CA ALA A 87 -4.23 15.28 -0.71
C ALA A 87 -4.67 15.72 -2.12
N ALA A 88 -3.98 15.26 -3.17
CA ALA A 88 -4.36 15.54 -4.55
C ALA A 88 -5.74 14.96 -4.93
N ASP A 89 -6.08 13.76 -4.45
CA ASP A 89 -7.40 13.16 -4.67
C ASP A 89 -8.51 13.92 -3.95
N GLN A 90 -8.26 14.37 -2.71
CA GLN A 90 -9.22 15.18 -1.96
C GLN A 90 -9.44 16.55 -2.62
N ALA A 91 -8.38 17.20 -3.10
CA ALA A 91 -8.48 18.47 -3.81
C ALA A 91 -9.32 18.34 -5.09
N LYS A 92 -9.22 17.21 -5.81
CA LYS A 92 -10.08 16.93 -6.96
C LYS A 92 -11.53 16.64 -6.57
N ALA A 93 -11.75 15.92 -5.47
CA ALA A 93 -13.08 15.56 -5.01
C ALA A 93 -13.86 16.75 -4.44
N GLY A 94 -13.19 17.73 -3.81
CA GLY A 94 -13.80 18.95 -3.30
C GLY A 94 -14.03 20.05 -4.34
N ALA A 95 -13.56 19.85 -5.58
CA ALA A 95 -13.75 20.77 -6.70
C ALA A 95 -14.91 20.37 -7.64
N ALA A 96 -15.66 19.32 -7.28
CA ALA A 96 -16.82 18.80 -7.99
C ALA A 96 -18.09 19.00 -7.16
#